data_AF-A0A378JA37-F1
#
_entry.id   AF-A0A378JA37-F1
#
_cell.length_a   1.000
_cell.length_b   1.000
_cell.length_c   1.000
_cell.angle_alpha   90.00
_cell.angle_beta   90.00
_cell.angle_gamma   90.00
#
_symmetry.space_group_name_H-M   'P 1'
#
loop_
_entity.id
_entity.type
_entity.pdbx_description
1 polymer ?
#
loop_
_entity_poly.entity_id
_entity_poly.type
_entity_poly.pdbx_seq_one_letter_code
_entity_poly.pdbx_strand_id
1 'polypeptide(L)'
;MPKNPTANQVYNALFQEYTPPKRAITGRDNTNEPSYDPGISCHVFAIASPTSWEKAAQVNDEYIQVGLEKILSREEDAIVSEMERSEERDENMQEILKIRQNEETVLPVDDMYLCGGFREGSMTPEHMWIEDHTNDITYDTFINRGGIAVVDGVGREGEPFMPGCEGSDFEGDEIKRVKVDGYTWGQLLAIASGAEKVGFPDTIKDHPVVLAAKMAVEDARIALSEIPEADLTEEEKNVLEKVEEEQSQKTSNTDIENVVKNLSHEEKEHYNSALEKLEHVGTEQRKAARKAVGTGPEAFLERMKKQEVENTAPKDNLKKESQSSTLYNMVRAFGIGIGVTAVLAIGYLATRPSNNN
;
A
#
# COMPACT_ATOMS: atom_id res chain seq x y z
N MET A 1 10.56 -10.36 8.66
CA MET A 1 11.81 -10.14 7.89
C MET A 1 12.32 -8.75 8.26
N PRO A 2 13.59 -8.38 8.04
CA PRO A 2 14.00 -6.99 8.24
C PRO A 2 13.17 -6.05 7.36
N LYS A 3 12.85 -4.86 7.86
CA LYS A 3 12.26 -3.82 6.99
C LYS A 3 13.23 -3.43 5.90
N ASN A 4 12.73 -3.04 4.73
CA ASN A 4 13.59 -2.56 3.66
C ASN A 4 14.24 -1.21 4.08
N PRO A 5 15.58 -1.11 4.21
CA PRO A 5 16.26 0.09 4.66
C PRO A 5 16.20 1.24 3.66
N THR A 6 15.93 0.95 2.38
CA THR A 6 15.77 1.99 1.35
C THR A 6 14.35 2.53 1.28
N ALA A 7 13.41 1.90 1.99
CA ALA A 7 12.02 2.34 2.04
C ALA A 7 11.82 3.54 2.97
N ASN A 8 10.87 4.40 2.62
CA ASN A 8 10.51 5.54 3.45
C ASN A 8 9.98 5.08 4.82
N GLN A 9 10.41 5.73 5.90
CA GLN A 9 9.98 5.39 7.27
C GLN A 9 8.45 5.40 7.44
N VAL A 10 7.75 6.33 6.78
CA VAL A 10 6.28 6.39 6.83
C VAL A 10 5.66 5.23 6.07
N TYR A 11 6.18 4.89 4.88
CA TYR A 11 5.73 3.73 4.13
C TYR A 11 5.91 2.44 4.95
N ASN A 12 7.08 2.27 5.57
CA ASN A 12 7.39 1.17 6.46
C ASN A 12 6.50 1.11 7.71
N ALA A 13 5.99 2.24 8.19
CA ALA A 13 5.09 2.28 9.34
C ALA A 13 3.63 2.02 8.95
N LEU A 14 3.24 2.35 7.72
CA LEU A 14 1.87 2.13 7.24
C LEU A 14 1.67 0.72 6.67
N PHE A 15 2.65 0.25 5.88
CA PHE A 15 2.47 -0.85 4.94
C PHE A 15 3.51 -1.97 5.08
N GLN A 16 4.44 -1.92 6.04
CA GLN A 16 5.25 -3.08 6.40
C GLN A 16 4.88 -3.60 7.79
N GLU A 17 4.67 -4.90 7.89
CA GLU A 17 4.51 -5.53 9.19
C GLU A 17 5.86 -5.46 9.91
N TYR A 18 5.84 -5.07 11.19
CA TYR A 18 6.93 -5.51 12.04
C TYR A 18 6.53 -6.88 12.52
N THR A 19 6.85 -7.90 11.72
CA THR A 19 7.00 -9.23 12.27
C THR A 19 8.46 -9.32 12.70
N PRO A 20 8.78 -9.44 14.01
CA PRO A 20 10.14 -9.73 14.45
C PRO A 20 10.65 -10.85 13.57
N PRO A 21 11.86 -10.75 13.00
CA PRO A 21 12.32 -11.74 12.06
C PRO A 21 12.14 -13.15 12.67
N LYS A 22 11.11 -13.90 12.24
CA LYS A 22 11.03 -15.34 12.49
C LYS A 22 12.19 -16.06 11.80
N ARG A 23 12.86 -15.35 10.89
CA ARG A 23 14.10 -15.66 10.16
C ARG A 23 15.21 -14.69 10.59
N ALA A 24 16.38 -14.81 9.97
CA ALA A 24 17.51 -13.90 10.15
C ALA A 24 17.22 -12.40 10.00
N ILE A 25 18.03 -11.59 10.69
CA ILE A 25 18.11 -10.13 10.58
C ILE A 25 18.43 -9.72 9.15
N THR A 26 19.28 -10.45 8.44
CA THR A 26 19.62 -10.13 7.04
C THR A 26 18.81 -10.91 6.01
N GLY A 27 17.70 -11.57 6.43
CA GLY A 27 17.03 -12.67 5.73
C GLY A 27 17.30 -12.69 4.23
N ARG A 28 18.01 -13.69 3.68
CA ARG A 28 18.36 -13.73 2.25
C ARG A 28 17.41 -14.65 1.50
N ASP A 29 17.22 -14.41 0.21
CA ASP A 29 16.48 -15.34 -0.65
C ASP A 29 17.39 -16.47 -1.16
N ASN A 30 16.83 -17.37 -1.98
CA ASN A 30 17.58 -18.50 -2.54
C ASN A 30 18.66 -18.09 -3.56
N THR A 31 18.69 -16.81 -3.96
CA THR A 31 19.71 -16.22 -4.83
C THR A 31 20.83 -15.54 -4.04
N ASN A 32 20.75 -15.59 -2.70
CA ASN A 32 21.68 -14.97 -1.77
C ASN A 32 21.58 -13.43 -1.75
N GLU A 33 20.45 -12.85 -2.20
CA GLU A 33 20.17 -11.42 -2.08
C GLU A 33 19.47 -11.11 -0.75
N PRO A 34 19.68 -9.93 -0.13
CA PRO A 34 18.88 -9.50 1.02
C PRO A 34 17.38 -9.49 0.69
N SER A 35 16.60 -10.16 1.52
CA SER A 35 15.14 -10.26 1.48
C SER A 35 14.55 -9.51 2.67
N TYR A 36 13.77 -8.50 2.33
CA TYR A 36 13.11 -7.63 3.30
C TYR A 36 11.66 -8.05 3.52
N ASP A 37 11.03 -7.47 4.54
CA ASP A 37 9.58 -7.48 4.65
C ASP A 37 9.02 -6.91 3.34
N PRO A 38 8.25 -7.71 2.57
CA PRO A 38 7.72 -7.30 1.26
C PRO A 38 6.86 -6.04 1.35
N GLY A 39 6.43 -5.68 2.56
CA GLY A 39 5.38 -4.72 2.77
C GLY A 39 4.05 -5.26 2.29
N ILE A 40 3.25 -4.36 1.77
CA ILE A 40 1.96 -4.70 1.20
C ILE A 40 2.18 -5.52 -0.08
N SER A 41 1.50 -6.66 -0.18
CA SER A 41 1.57 -7.49 -1.38
C SER A 41 0.94 -6.78 -2.58
N CYS A 42 1.34 -7.16 -3.79
CA CYS A 42 0.89 -6.50 -5.02
C CYS A 42 -0.62 -6.51 -5.21
N HIS A 43 -1.28 -7.64 -4.93
CA HIS A 43 -2.74 -7.72 -4.95
C HIS A 43 -3.38 -6.84 -3.87
N VAL A 44 -2.88 -6.83 -2.64
CA VAL A 44 -3.45 -5.99 -1.58
C VAL A 44 -3.26 -4.50 -1.91
N PHE A 45 -2.11 -4.12 -2.50
CA PHE A 45 -1.86 -2.77 -2.98
C PHE A 45 -2.86 -2.38 -4.08
N ALA A 46 -2.91 -3.18 -5.15
CA ALA A 46 -3.69 -2.89 -6.35
C ALA A 46 -5.20 -2.90 -6.07
N ILE A 47 -5.66 -3.78 -5.18
CA ILE A 47 -7.07 -3.87 -4.81
C ILE A 47 -7.49 -2.73 -3.88
N ALA A 48 -6.67 -2.29 -2.93
CA ALA A 48 -7.20 -1.41 -1.88
C ALA A 48 -6.16 -0.57 -1.14
N SER A 49 -4.97 -1.13 -0.92
CA SER A 49 -3.94 -0.58 -0.05
C SER A 49 -4.43 -0.18 1.36
N PRO A 50 -5.23 -0.99 2.06
CA PRO A 50 -5.81 -0.58 3.34
C PRO A 50 -4.72 -0.31 4.38
N THR A 51 -4.93 0.71 5.21
CA THR A 51 -3.93 1.12 6.22
C THR A 51 -4.00 0.28 7.51
N SER A 52 -5.06 -0.51 7.71
CA SER A 52 -5.19 -1.42 8.85
C SER A 52 -4.82 -2.85 8.46
N TRP A 53 -4.22 -3.58 9.40
CA TRP A 53 -3.77 -4.95 9.12
C TRP A 53 -4.91 -5.93 9.01
N GLU A 54 -5.94 -5.75 9.82
CA GLU A 54 -7.12 -6.58 9.81
C GLU A 54 -7.78 -6.54 8.43
N LYS A 55 -7.81 -5.35 7.81
CA LYS A 55 -8.39 -5.17 6.48
C LYS A 55 -7.45 -5.63 5.37
N ALA A 56 -6.14 -5.40 5.49
CA ALA A 56 -5.15 -5.95 4.56
C ALA A 56 -5.17 -7.49 4.53
N ALA A 57 -5.23 -8.12 5.71
CA ALA A 57 -5.38 -9.57 5.84
C ALA A 57 -6.69 -10.06 5.25
N GLN A 58 -7.80 -9.35 5.51
CA GLN A 58 -9.09 -9.67 4.89
C GLN A 58 -9.01 -9.62 3.35
N VAL A 59 -8.45 -8.55 2.77
CA VAL A 59 -8.29 -8.42 1.31
C VAL A 59 -7.40 -9.54 0.76
N ASN A 60 -6.32 -9.88 1.46
CA ASN A 60 -5.43 -10.98 1.10
C ASN A 60 -6.17 -12.33 1.11
N ASP A 61 -6.95 -12.61 2.16
CA ASP A 61 -7.69 -13.86 2.31
C ASP A 61 -8.81 -13.99 1.27
N GLU A 62 -9.55 -12.91 1.01
CA GLU A 62 -10.57 -12.85 -0.04
C GLU A 62 -9.95 -13.08 -1.41
N TYR A 63 -8.79 -12.48 -1.68
CA TYR A 63 -8.03 -12.73 -2.92
C TYR A 63 -7.60 -14.19 -3.06
N ILE A 64 -7.03 -14.79 -2.01
CA ILE A 64 -6.62 -16.20 -2.01
C ILE A 64 -7.81 -17.12 -2.26
N GLN A 65 -8.98 -16.79 -1.70
CA GLN A 65 -10.21 -17.57 -1.90
C GLN A 65 -10.64 -17.62 -3.37
N VAL A 66 -10.53 -16.51 -4.11
CA VAL A 66 -10.82 -16.49 -5.56
C VAL A 66 -10.01 -17.57 -6.29
N GLY A 67 -8.74 -17.78 -5.91
CA GLY A 67 -7.90 -18.83 -6.51
C GLY A 67 -8.22 -20.23 -6.02
N LEU A 68 -8.44 -20.40 -4.72
CA LEU A 68 -8.71 -21.72 -4.13
C LEU A 68 -10.03 -22.33 -4.61
N GLU A 69 -11.10 -21.54 -4.72
CA GLU A 69 -12.40 -22.03 -5.17
C GLU A 69 -12.33 -22.66 -6.56
N LYS A 70 -11.57 -22.04 -7.47
CA LYS A 70 -11.41 -22.53 -8.84
C LYS A 70 -10.51 -23.75 -8.93
N ILE A 71 -9.41 -23.79 -8.15
CA ILE A 71 -8.56 -24.99 -8.05
C ILE A 71 -9.36 -26.20 -7.54
N LEU A 72 -10.19 -26.01 -6.50
CA LEU A 72 -11.00 -27.08 -5.92
C LEU A 72 -12.15 -27.53 -6.84
N SER A 73 -12.65 -26.63 -7.70
CA SER A 73 -13.71 -26.94 -8.66
C SER A 73 -13.25 -27.73 -9.89
N ARG A 74 -11.93 -27.82 -10.11
CA ARG A 74 -11.34 -28.52 -11.25
C ARG A 74 -11.04 -29.98 -10.92
N GLU A 75 -11.46 -30.88 -11.81
CA GLU A 75 -10.96 -32.26 -11.81
C GLU A 75 -9.49 -32.25 -12.29
N GLU A 76 -8.60 -32.96 -11.58
CA GLU A 76 -7.12 -32.89 -11.69
C GLU A 76 -6.53 -33.08 -13.11
N ASP A 77 -7.30 -33.53 -14.11
CA ASP A 77 -6.82 -33.91 -15.45
C ASP A 77 -7.52 -33.18 -16.63
N ALA A 78 -8.30 -32.12 -16.38
CA ALA A 78 -8.99 -31.41 -17.46
C ALA A 78 -8.00 -30.60 -18.32
N ILE A 79 -7.82 -30.98 -19.59
CA ILE A 79 -7.15 -30.13 -20.60
C ILE A 79 -8.09 -28.95 -20.89
N VAL A 80 -7.81 -27.80 -20.27
CA VAL A 80 -8.53 -26.55 -20.52
C VAL A 80 -7.97 -25.89 -21.77
N SER A 81 -8.84 -25.58 -22.75
CA SER A 81 -8.43 -24.85 -23.94
C SER A 81 -7.97 -23.43 -23.60
N GLU A 82 -7.21 -22.78 -24.48
CA GLU A 82 -6.77 -21.39 -24.26
C GLU A 82 -7.94 -20.43 -24.11
N MET A 83 -9.03 -20.67 -24.85
CA MET A 83 -10.24 -19.86 -24.81
C MET A 83 -10.92 -19.96 -23.44
N GLU A 84 -11.13 -21.18 -22.93
CA GLU A 84 -11.71 -21.40 -21.59
C GLU A 84 -10.80 -20.83 -20.49
N ARG A 85 -9.47 -20.93 -20.65
CA ARG A 85 -8.52 -20.31 -19.73
C ARG A 85 -8.67 -18.80 -19.71
N SER A 86 -8.74 -18.18 -20.88
CA SER A 86 -8.92 -16.73 -21.01
C SER A 86 -10.22 -16.27 -20.34
N GLU A 87 -11.33 -16.98 -20.59
CA GLU A 87 -12.63 -16.69 -19.99
C GLU A 87 -12.59 -16.82 -18.46
N GLU A 88 -11.97 -17.87 -17.93
CA GLU A 88 -11.86 -18.06 -16.47
C GLU A 88 -10.96 -16.99 -15.81
N ARG A 89 -9.89 -16.56 -16.48
CA ARG A 89 -9.07 -15.42 -16.02
C ARG A 89 -9.87 -14.13 -15.98
N ASP A 90 -10.73 -13.90 -16.97
CA ASP A 90 -11.64 -12.74 -16.99
C ASP A 90 -12.64 -12.81 -15.84
N GLU A 91 -13.25 -13.97 -15.58
CA GLU A 91 -14.13 -14.20 -14.43
C GLU A 91 -13.43 -13.92 -13.10
N ASN A 92 -12.20 -14.42 -12.92
CA ASN A 92 -11.46 -14.22 -11.69
C ASN A 92 -11.11 -12.75 -11.46
N MET A 93 -10.77 -11.99 -12.51
CA MET A 93 -10.62 -10.54 -12.39
C MET A 93 -11.92 -9.84 -12.01
N GLN A 94 -13.09 -10.32 -12.48
CA GLN A 94 -14.38 -9.78 -12.06
C GLN A 94 -14.71 -10.10 -10.59
N GLU A 95 -14.34 -11.27 -10.08
CA GLU A 95 -14.47 -11.59 -8.65
C GLU A 95 -13.56 -10.70 -7.80
N ILE A 96 -12.30 -10.49 -8.23
CA ILE A 96 -11.37 -9.57 -7.57
C ILE A 96 -11.90 -8.12 -7.60
N LEU A 97 -12.54 -7.70 -8.70
CA LEU A 97 -13.18 -6.38 -8.78
C LEU A 97 -14.24 -6.20 -7.69
N LYS A 98 -14.99 -7.24 -7.30
CA LYS A 98 -15.97 -7.13 -6.19
C LYS A 98 -15.29 -6.85 -4.86
N ILE A 99 -14.09 -7.39 -4.63
CA ILE A 99 -13.27 -7.06 -3.45
C ILE A 99 -12.91 -5.58 -3.48
N ARG A 100 -12.40 -5.07 -4.62
CA ARG A 100 -12.08 -3.64 -4.82
C ARG A 100 -13.29 -2.74 -4.61
N GLN A 101 -14.49 -3.15 -5.03
CA GLN A 101 -15.73 -2.37 -4.91
C GLN A 101 -16.22 -2.21 -3.46
N ASN A 102 -15.69 -2.99 -2.51
CA ASN A 102 -15.95 -2.79 -1.09
C ASN A 102 -15.19 -1.58 -0.52
N GLU A 103 -14.26 -0.99 -1.28
CA GLU A 103 -13.46 0.16 -0.88
C GLU A 103 -13.95 1.46 -1.53
N GLU A 104 -13.98 2.52 -0.74
CA GLU A 104 -14.35 3.84 -1.22
C GLU A 104 -13.31 4.40 -2.20
N THR A 105 -13.79 4.78 -3.39
CA THR A 105 -13.02 5.60 -4.32
C THR A 105 -13.08 7.05 -3.86
N VAL A 106 -11.92 7.60 -3.49
CA VAL A 106 -11.81 8.97 -2.96
C VAL A 106 -11.29 9.96 -4.00
N LEU A 107 -10.65 9.47 -5.05
CA LEU A 107 -10.25 10.26 -6.22
C LEU A 107 -10.73 9.56 -7.48
N PRO A 108 -11.87 9.98 -8.05
CA PRO A 108 -12.36 9.44 -9.31
C PRO A 108 -11.38 9.70 -10.45
N VAL A 109 -11.23 8.70 -11.33
CA VAL A 109 -10.42 8.77 -12.55
C VAL A 109 -11.21 8.10 -13.68
N ASP A 110 -11.30 8.78 -14.82
CA ASP A 110 -12.19 8.36 -15.92
C ASP A 110 -11.79 7.01 -16.53
N ASP A 111 -10.49 6.76 -16.64
CA ASP A 111 -9.94 5.57 -17.28
C ASP A 111 -8.80 4.98 -16.45
N MET A 112 -9.19 4.21 -15.44
CA MET A 112 -8.27 3.51 -14.55
C MET A 112 -8.62 2.01 -14.50
N TYR A 113 -7.59 1.18 -14.45
CA TYR A 113 -7.71 -0.27 -14.50
C TYR A 113 -6.99 -0.94 -13.34
N LEU A 114 -7.63 -1.96 -12.79
CA LEU A 114 -7.01 -2.99 -11.97
C LEU A 114 -6.53 -4.11 -12.90
N CYS A 115 -5.24 -4.39 -12.87
CA CYS A 115 -4.59 -5.30 -13.80
C CYS A 115 -4.09 -6.55 -13.08
N GLY A 116 -4.19 -7.69 -13.76
CA GLY A 116 -3.64 -8.96 -13.32
C GLY A 116 -2.77 -9.57 -14.41
N GLY A 117 -1.57 -10.01 -14.03
CA GLY A 117 -0.64 -10.76 -14.87
C GLY A 117 -0.69 -12.24 -14.53
N PHE A 118 -0.84 -13.10 -15.55
CA PHE A 118 -1.06 -14.53 -15.39
C PHE A 118 0.03 -15.32 -16.12
N ARG A 119 0.86 -16.07 -15.39
CA ARG A 119 1.90 -16.93 -15.97
C ARG A 119 1.60 -18.40 -15.73
N GLU A 120 2.38 -19.25 -16.38
CA GLU A 120 2.46 -20.71 -16.13
C GLU A 120 1.11 -21.44 -16.10
N GLY A 121 0.12 -20.95 -16.84
CA GLY A 121 -1.23 -21.53 -16.87
C GLY A 121 -2.08 -21.22 -15.63
N SER A 122 -1.64 -20.31 -14.75
CA SER A 122 -2.42 -19.83 -13.61
C SER A 122 -3.73 -19.18 -14.04
N MET A 123 -4.76 -19.40 -13.23
CA MET A 123 -6.11 -18.85 -13.42
C MET A 123 -6.37 -17.63 -12.55
N THR A 124 -5.59 -17.44 -11.49
CA THR A 124 -5.54 -16.21 -10.73
C THR A 124 -4.29 -15.43 -11.08
N PRO A 125 -4.32 -14.08 -10.99
CA PRO A 125 -3.12 -13.31 -11.22
C PRO A 125 -1.99 -13.80 -10.31
N GLU A 126 -0.78 -13.89 -10.83
CA GLU A 126 0.41 -14.05 -10.00
C GLU A 126 0.90 -12.70 -9.49
N HIS A 127 0.56 -11.65 -10.24
CA HIS A 127 0.95 -10.28 -9.95
C HIS A 127 -0.17 -9.31 -10.30
N MET A 128 -0.30 -8.23 -9.55
CA MET A 128 -1.33 -7.22 -9.77
C MET A 128 -0.77 -5.81 -9.63
N TRP A 129 -1.32 -4.89 -10.44
CA TRP A 129 -0.94 -3.49 -10.46
C TRP A 129 -2.15 -2.63 -10.87
N ILE A 130 -1.97 -1.31 -10.86
CA ILE A 130 -2.98 -0.37 -11.34
C ILE A 130 -2.41 0.47 -12.49
N GLU A 131 -3.22 0.67 -13.53
CA GLU A 131 -2.91 1.53 -14.67
C GLU A 131 -3.91 2.69 -14.69
N ASP A 132 -3.41 3.93 -14.63
CA ASP A 132 -4.21 5.13 -14.87
C ASP A 132 -3.95 5.58 -16.32
N HIS A 133 -4.85 5.17 -17.21
CA HIS A 133 -4.80 5.49 -18.64
C HIS A 133 -5.16 6.95 -18.90
N THR A 134 -5.88 7.60 -17.98
CA THR A 134 -6.17 9.04 -18.07
C THR A 134 -4.90 9.87 -17.95
N ASN A 135 -3.97 9.43 -17.10
CA ASN A 135 -2.74 10.14 -16.80
C ASN A 135 -1.47 9.44 -17.33
N ASP A 136 -1.63 8.38 -18.13
CA ASP A 136 -0.56 7.60 -18.75
C ASP A 136 0.51 7.14 -17.76
N ILE A 137 0.07 6.53 -16.65
CA ILE A 137 0.95 6.12 -15.56
C ILE A 137 0.55 4.77 -14.97
N THR A 138 1.55 3.97 -14.63
CA THR A 138 1.36 2.68 -13.96
C THR A 138 2.01 2.69 -12.59
N TYR A 139 1.31 2.09 -11.62
CA TYR A 139 1.82 1.90 -10.26
C TYR A 139 1.83 0.42 -9.90
N ASP A 140 2.97 0.00 -9.34
CA ASP A 140 3.23 -1.38 -8.98
C ASP A 140 4.00 -1.46 -7.65
N THR A 141 3.98 -2.62 -7.01
CA THR A 141 4.76 -2.93 -5.81
C THR A 141 5.60 -4.18 -6.04
N PHE A 142 6.80 -4.24 -5.47
CA PHE A 142 7.61 -5.46 -5.53
C PHE A 142 8.33 -5.72 -4.22
N ILE A 143 8.52 -7.01 -3.89
CA ILE A 143 9.11 -7.49 -2.63
C ILE A 143 10.53 -6.94 -2.37
N ASN A 144 11.29 -6.70 -3.44
CA ASN A 144 12.67 -6.19 -3.34
C ASN A 144 12.76 -4.66 -3.44
N ARG A 145 11.63 -3.97 -3.66
CA ARG A 145 11.59 -2.52 -3.78
C ARG A 145 11.12 -1.88 -2.49
N GLY A 146 11.68 -0.73 -2.18
CA GLY A 146 11.39 0.00 -0.94
C GLY A 146 10.05 0.74 -0.94
N GLY A 147 9.18 0.49 -1.91
CA GLY A 147 7.95 1.27 -2.06
C GLY A 147 7.19 0.98 -3.37
N ILE A 148 6.61 2.03 -3.93
CA ILE A 148 5.77 1.98 -5.13
C ILE A 148 6.62 2.29 -6.37
N ALA A 149 6.74 1.31 -7.25
CA ALA A 149 7.33 1.49 -8.57
C ALA A 149 6.39 2.35 -9.42
N VAL A 150 6.98 3.32 -10.12
CA VAL A 150 6.26 4.26 -10.99
C VAL A 150 6.82 4.17 -12.41
N VAL A 151 5.96 3.77 -13.34
CA VAL A 151 6.28 3.64 -14.76
C VAL A 151 5.51 4.71 -15.54
N ASP A 152 6.24 5.49 -16.34
CA ASP A 152 5.65 6.42 -17.30
C ASP A 152 5.09 5.58 -18.47
N GLY A 153 3.77 5.54 -18.61
CA GLY A 153 3.07 4.72 -19.59
C GLY A 153 2.13 3.68 -18.98
N VAL A 154 1.22 3.20 -19.83
CA VAL A 154 0.29 2.08 -19.57
C VAL A 154 0.40 1.00 -20.64
N GLY A 155 0.02 -0.22 -20.30
CA GLY A 155 0.03 -1.32 -21.25
C GLY A 155 -1.10 -1.22 -22.28
N ARG A 156 -0.85 -1.72 -23.49
CA ARG A 156 -1.84 -1.79 -24.56
C ARG A 156 -2.46 -3.18 -24.64
N GLU A 157 -3.72 -3.25 -25.04
CA GLU A 157 -4.42 -4.51 -25.19
C GLU A 157 -3.73 -5.41 -26.24
N GLY A 158 -3.41 -6.64 -25.84
CA GLY A 158 -2.74 -7.62 -26.70
C GLY A 158 -1.24 -7.38 -26.92
N GLU A 159 -0.65 -6.34 -26.32
CA GLU A 159 0.80 -6.10 -26.36
C GLU A 159 1.46 -6.48 -25.04
N PRO A 160 2.71 -6.98 -25.06
CA PRO A 160 3.48 -7.21 -23.84
C PRO A 160 3.66 -5.92 -23.02
N PHE A 161 3.68 -6.03 -21.70
CA PHE A 161 3.86 -4.89 -20.82
C PHE A 161 4.61 -5.23 -19.53
N MET A 162 5.42 -4.28 -19.05
CA MET A 162 6.19 -4.37 -17.82
C MET A 162 5.73 -3.29 -16.83
N PRO A 163 4.92 -3.63 -15.83
CA PRO A 163 4.28 -2.65 -14.93
C PRO A 163 5.22 -2.01 -13.90
N GLY A 164 6.47 -2.45 -13.81
CA GLY A 164 7.48 -1.91 -12.88
C GLY A 164 8.22 -2.97 -12.07
N CYS A 165 7.72 -4.21 -12.06
CA CYS A 165 8.38 -5.40 -11.54
C CYS A 165 9.75 -5.67 -12.21
N GLU A 166 10.66 -6.35 -11.50
CA GLU A 166 12.02 -6.73 -11.94
C GLU A 166 12.06 -7.99 -12.83
N GLY A 167 10.90 -8.55 -13.16
CA GLY A 167 10.75 -9.70 -14.04
C GLY A 167 10.79 -9.34 -15.53
N SER A 168 10.58 -10.34 -16.38
CA SER A 168 10.26 -10.12 -17.79
C SER A 168 8.89 -9.45 -17.94
N ASP A 169 8.61 -8.93 -19.12
CA ASP A 169 7.28 -8.49 -19.53
C ASP A 169 6.26 -9.63 -19.31
N PHE A 170 5.00 -9.26 -19.04
CA PHE A 170 3.88 -10.18 -19.27
C PHE A 170 3.53 -10.11 -20.74
N GLU A 171 3.27 -11.25 -21.37
CA GLU A 171 2.80 -11.29 -22.75
C GLU A 171 1.38 -10.68 -22.86
N GLY A 172 0.98 -10.25 -24.05
CA GLY A 172 -0.27 -9.50 -24.21
C GLY A 172 -1.53 -10.29 -23.82
N ASP A 173 -1.53 -11.61 -24.00
CA ASP A 173 -2.60 -12.54 -23.62
C ASP A 173 -2.51 -13.01 -22.15
N GLU A 174 -1.41 -12.69 -21.47
CA GLU A 174 -1.21 -12.91 -20.04
C GLU A 174 -1.73 -11.76 -19.17
N ILE A 175 -2.25 -10.68 -19.76
CA ILE A 175 -2.72 -9.50 -19.01
C ILE A 175 -4.22 -9.37 -19.13
N LYS A 176 -4.92 -9.37 -17.99
CA LYS A 176 -6.33 -9.01 -17.91
C LYS A 176 -6.51 -7.71 -17.14
N ARG A 177 -7.46 -6.90 -17.59
CA ARG A 177 -7.76 -5.56 -17.05
C ARG A 177 -9.23 -5.46 -16.73
N VAL A 178 -9.55 -4.94 -15.55
CA VAL A 178 -10.92 -4.57 -15.18
C VAL A 178 -10.96 -3.12 -14.77
N LYS A 179 -11.93 -2.39 -15.31
CA LYS A 179 -12.06 -0.95 -15.06
C LYS A 179 -12.48 -0.69 -13.62
N VAL A 180 -11.86 0.31 -13.00
CA VAL A 180 -12.18 0.81 -11.65
C VAL A 180 -12.46 2.30 -11.71
N ASP A 181 -13.20 2.81 -10.71
CA ASP A 181 -13.68 4.20 -10.73
C ASP A 181 -12.61 5.23 -10.34
N GLY A 182 -11.43 4.79 -9.87
CA GLY A 182 -10.35 5.66 -9.41
C GLY A 182 -9.57 5.10 -8.21
N TYR A 183 -8.85 6.00 -7.52
CA TYR A 183 -7.97 5.64 -6.41
C TYR A 183 -8.72 5.52 -5.08
N THR A 184 -8.29 4.55 -4.26
CA THR A 184 -8.63 4.51 -2.83
C THR A 184 -7.72 5.44 -2.02
N TRP A 185 -8.14 5.76 -0.80
CA TRP A 185 -7.30 6.53 0.14
C TRP A 185 -5.98 5.82 0.43
N GLY A 186 -6.04 4.51 0.62
CA GLY A 186 -4.88 3.66 0.83
C GLY A 186 -3.85 3.76 -0.28
N GLN A 187 -4.29 3.71 -1.54
CA GLN A 187 -3.40 3.79 -2.70
C GLN A 187 -2.72 5.16 -2.78
N LEU A 188 -3.48 6.24 -2.53
CA LEU A 188 -2.91 7.58 -2.49
C LEU A 188 -1.86 7.71 -1.37
N LEU A 189 -2.09 7.13 -0.18
CA LEU A 189 -1.11 7.12 0.89
C LEU A 189 0.13 6.29 0.55
N ALA A 190 -0.05 5.13 -0.07
CA ALA A 190 1.03 4.25 -0.49
C ALA A 190 1.93 4.97 -1.52
N ILE A 191 1.33 5.58 -2.55
CA ILE A 191 2.04 6.39 -3.54
C ILE A 191 2.73 7.60 -2.88
N ALA A 192 2.02 8.35 -2.03
CA ALA A 192 2.56 9.55 -1.39
C ALA A 192 3.72 9.26 -0.42
N SER A 193 3.72 8.09 0.23
CA SER A 193 4.77 7.71 1.19
C SER A 193 5.89 6.88 0.57
N GLY A 194 5.63 6.14 -0.51
CA GLY A 194 6.53 5.11 -1.02
C GLY A 194 6.94 5.22 -2.48
N ALA A 195 6.44 6.19 -3.26
CA ALA A 195 6.81 6.26 -4.68
C ALA A 195 8.32 6.52 -4.88
N GLU A 196 8.93 5.76 -5.80
CA GLU A 196 10.36 5.87 -6.14
C GLU A 196 10.71 7.13 -6.97
N LYS A 197 9.70 7.78 -7.56
CA LYS A 197 9.83 8.99 -8.40
C LYS A 197 8.79 10.05 -7.99
N VAL A 198 8.41 10.96 -8.90
CA VAL A 198 7.51 12.11 -8.68
C VAL A 198 6.16 11.72 -8.01
N GLY A 199 5.79 10.44 -8.07
CA GLY A 199 4.70 9.84 -7.29
C GLY A 199 3.34 10.10 -7.90
N PHE A 200 2.98 11.35 -8.16
CA PHE A 200 1.72 11.70 -8.82
C PHE A 200 1.97 12.48 -10.11
N PRO A 201 1.20 12.23 -11.19
CA PRO A 201 1.29 12.97 -12.44
C PRO A 201 0.83 14.42 -12.25
N ASP A 202 1.31 15.32 -13.11
CA ASP A 202 1.09 16.76 -13.03
C ASP A 202 -0.39 17.17 -13.06
N THR A 203 -1.21 16.34 -13.69
CA THR A 203 -2.67 16.50 -13.82
C THR A 203 -3.42 16.33 -12.50
N ILE A 204 -2.93 15.49 -11.57
CA ILE A 204 -3.62 15.19 -10.30
C ILE A 204 -2.81 15.58 -9.06
N LYS A 205 -1.51 15.89 -9.19
CA LYS A 205 -0.62 16.14 -8.04
C LYS A 205 -1.08 17.26 -7.09
N ASP A 206 -1.88 18.20 -7.60
CA ASP A 206 -2.44 19.36 -6.90
C ASP A 206 -3.93 19.20 -6.58
N HIS A 207 -4.52 18.03 -6.89
CA HIS A 207 -5.89 17.73 -6.53
C HIS A 207 -6.05 17.73 -4.99
N PRO A 208 -7.14 18.29 -4.42
CA PRO A 208 -7.30 18.40 -2.97
C PRO A 208 -7.12 17.09 -2.21
N VAL A 209 -7.62 15.97 -2.73
CA VAL A 209 -7.48 14.65 -2.08
C VAL A 209 -6.03 14.15 -2.11
N VAL A 210 -5.29 14.40 -3.20
CA VAL A 210 -3.86 14.03 -3.31
C VAL A 210 -3.02 14.87 -2.37
N LEU A 211 -3.27 16.17 -2.32
CA LEU A 211 -2.62 17.07 -1.38
C LEU A 211 -2.95 16.66 0.07
N ALA A 212 -4.17 16.19 0.36
CA ALA A 212 -4.54 15.70 1.69
C ALA A 212 -3.75 14.44 2.05
N ALA A 213 -3.56 13.51 1.10
CA ALA A 213 -2.73 12.32 1.31
C ALA A 213 -1.27 12.69 1.60
N LYS A 214 -0.70 13.64 0.85
CA LYS A 214 0.66 14.17 1.10
C LYS A 214 0.78 14.79 2.50
N MET A 215 -0.22 15.57 2.91
CA MET A 215 -0.27 16.16 4.26
C MET A 215 -0.46 15.12 5.36
N ALA A 216 -1.21 14.06 5.10
CA ALA A 216 -1.39 12.94 6.03
C ALA A 216 -0.08 12.17 6.24
N VAL A 217 0.68 11.93 5.16
CA VAL A 217 2.03 11.34 5.21
C VAL A 217 2.99 12.24 5.98
N GLU A 218 2.90 13.56 5.79
CA GLU A 218 3.68 14.54 6.55
C GLU A 218 3.38 14.50 8.05
N ASP A 219 2.10 14.48 8.43
CA ASP A 219 1.67 14.38 9.82
C ASP A 219 2.14 13.06 10.45
N ALA A 220 2.07 11.96 9.69
CA ALA A 220 2.63 10.68 10.11
C ALA A 220 4.14 10.77 10.34
N ARG A 221 4.88 11.41 9.43
CA ARG A 221 6.33 11.61 9.60
C ARG A 221 6.66 12.39 10.87
N ILE A 222 5.90 13.45 11.17
CA ILE A 222 6.07 14.22 12.41
C ILE A 222 5.79 13.33 13.62
N ALA A 223 4.68 12.60 13.63
CA ALA A 223 4.33 11.69 14.73
C ALA A 223 5.39 10.60 14.95
N LEU A 224 5.99 10.07 13.88
CA LEU A 224 7.07 9.09 13.98
C LEU A 224 8.35 9.69 14.59
N SER A 225 8.64 10.97 14.35
CA SER A 225 9.82 11.64 14.92
C SER A 225 9.72 11.89 16.43
N GLU A 226 8.51 11.78 17.00
CA GLU A 226 8.28 11.90 18.45
C GLU A 226 8.45 10.57 19.20
N ILE A 227 8.59 9.46 18.48
CA ILE A 227 8.76 8.13 19.06
C ILE A 227 10.26 7.87 19.28
N PRO A 228 10.70 7.61 20.53
CA PRO A 228 12.09 7.32 20.80
C PRO A 228 12.52 6.01 20.11
N GLU A 229 13.79 5.94 19.75
CA GLU A 229 14.42 4.70 19.30
C GLU A 229 14.42 3.65 20.42
N ALA A 230 14.67 2.38 20.04
CA ALA A 230 14.73 1.30 21.01
C ALA A 230 15.92 1.52 21.96
N ASP A 231 15.64 1.49 23.27
CA ASP A 231 16.66 1.64 24.31
C ASP A 231 17.44 0.32 24.48
N LEU A 232 18.37 0.09 23.56
CA LEU A 232 19.20 -1.10 23.52
C LEU A 232 20.45 -0.95 24.39
N THR A 233 20.75 -1.96 25.20
CA THR A 233 22.02 -2.05 25.93
C THR A 233 23.18 -2.31 24.97
N GLU A 234 24.42 -2.15 25.46
CA GLU A 234 25.59 -2.42 24.63
C GLU A 234 25.68 -3.90 24.23
N GLU A 235 25.33 -4.81 25.15
CA GLU A 235 25.28 -6.25 24.91
C GLU A 235 24.23 -6.63 23.87
N GLU A 236 23.07 -5.98 23.91
CA GLU A 236 22.00 -6.15 22.93
C GLU A 236 22.41 -5.66 21.54
N LYS A 237 23.09 -4.52 21.44
CA LYS A 237 23.63 -4.02 20.17
C LYS A 237 24.70 -4.97 19.61
N ASN A 238 25.65 -5.36 20.45
CA ASN A 238 26.74 -6.25 20.06
C ASN A 238 26.22 -7.59 19.52
N VAL A 239 25.19 -8.18 20.14
CA VAL A 239 24.63 -9.45 19.64
C VAL A 239 23.84 -9.26 18.35
N LEU A 240 23.11 -8.15 18.19
CA LEU A 240 22.43 -7.84 16.92
C LEU A 240 23.44 -7.68 15.78
N GLU A 241 24.49 -6.88 15.98
CA GLU A 241 25.56 -6.66 15.01
C GLU A 241 26.26 -7.98 14.66
N LYS A 242 26.63 -8.78 15.67
CA LYS A 242 27.23 -10.10 15.46
C LYS A 242 26.34 -11.01 14.62
N VAL A 243 25.05 -11.07 14.94
CA VAL A 243 24.10 -11.91 14.20
C VAL A 243 23.96 -11.42 12.76
N GLU A 244 23.86 -10.11 12.55
CA GLU A 244 23.77 -9.51 11.22
C GLU A 244 25.02 -9.82 10.38
N GLU A 245 26.21 -9.59 10.94
CA GLU A 245 27.49 -9.87 10.29
C GLU A 245 27.63 -11.36 9.93
N GLU A 246 27.35 -12.27 10.88
CA GLU A 246 27.44 -13.71 10.63
C GLU A 246 26.44 -14.20 9.59
N GLN A 247 25.20 -13.69 9.62
CA GLN A 247 24.16 -14.04 8.65
C GLN A 247 24.49 -13.51 7.25
N SER A 248 25.10 -12.32 7.15
CA SER A 248 25.52 -11.74 5.88
C SER A 248 26.55 -12.59 5.13
N GLN A 249 27.29 -13.46 5.84
CA GLN A 249 28.29 -14.35 5.27
C GLN A 249 27.73 -15.72 4.86
N LYS A 250 26.46 -16.02 5.14
CA LYS A 250 25.83 -17.30 4.82
C LYS A 250 25.06 -17.22 3.52
N THR A 251 25.04 -18.32 2.77
CA THR A 251 24.39 -18.41 1.45
C THR A 251 23.19 -19.36 1.43
N SER A 252 22.90 -20.04 2.53
CA SER A 252 21.75 -20.95 2.64
C SER A 252 20.84 -20.52 3.78
N ASN A 253 19.52 -20.63 3.56
CA ASN A 253 18.53 -20.31 4.60
C ASN A 253 18.76 -21.12 5.89
N THR A 254 19.15 -22.39 5.76
CA THR A 254 19.47 -23.24 6.90
C THR A 254 20.65 -22.69 7.71
N ASP A 255 21.73 -22.27 7.05
CA ASP A 255 22.91 -21.72 7.74
C ASP A 255 22.64 -20.37 8.37
N ILE A 256 21.87 -19.53 7.67
CA ILE A 256 21.37 -18.24 8.13
C ILE A 256 20.57 -18.39 9.43
N GLU A 257 19.62 -19.33 9.48
CA GLU A 257 18.86 -19.63 10.69
C GLU A 257 19.73 -20.23 11.81
N ASN A 258 20.75 -21.02 11.44
CA ASN A 258 21.63 -21.66 12.41
C ASN A 258 22.48 -20.64 13.19
N VAL A 259 22.75 -19.45 12.66
CA VAL A 259 23.44 -18.38 13.40
C VAL A 259 22.74 -18.08 14.73
N VAL A 260 21.43 -17.83 14.68
CA VAL A 260 20.62 -17.54 15.89
C VAL A 260 20.49 -18.78 16.77
N LYS A 261 20.32 -19.98 16.18
CA LYS A 261 20.23 -21.24 16.93
C LYS A 261 21.53 -21.58 17.67
N ASN A 262 22.68 -21.14 17.16
CA ASN A 262 24.00 -21.42 17.72
C ASN A 262 24.50 -20.37 18.71
N LEU A 263 23.78 -19.26 18.90
CA LEU A 263 24.06 -18.31 19.97
C LEU A 263 24.12 -19.03 21.34
N SER A 264 25.04 -18.60 22.18
CA SER A 264 25.12 -19.05 23.58
C SER A 264 23.84 -18.66 24.34
N HIS A 265 23.67 -19.21 25.54
CA HIS A 265 22.46 -18.94 26.33
C HIS A 265 22.30 -17.43 26.63
N GLU A 266 23.38 -16.79 27.06
CA GLU A 266 23.43 -15.35 27.37
C GLU A 266 23.20 -14.48 26.13
N GLU A 267 23.85 -14.80 25.01
CA GLU A 267 23.62 -14.08 23.74
C GLU A 267 22.16 -14.20 23.27
N LYS A 268 21.52 -15.37 23.44
CA LYS A 268 20.09 -15.53 23.10
C LYS A 268 19.19 -14.66 23.95
N GLU A 269 19.49 -14.50 25.24
CA GLU A 269 18.72 -13.63 26.13
C GLU A 269 18.80 -12.18 25.67
N HIS A 270 20.01 -11.68 25.37
CA HIS A 270 20.20 -10.34 24.82
C HIS A 270 19.54 -10.17 23.44
N TYR A 271 19.69 -11.15 22.56
CA TYR A 271 19.12 -11.10 21.20
C TYR A 271 17.59 -11.01 21.25
N ASN A 272 16.95 -11.86 22.05
CA ASN A 272 15.49 -11.85 22.19
C ASN A 272 15.00 -10.56 22.84
N SER A 273 15.69 -10.06 23.88
CA SER A 273 15.34 -8.79 24.52
C SER A 273 15.44 -7.61 23.57
N ALA A 274 16.47 -7.58 22.73
CA ALA A 274 16.65 -6.56 21.70
C ALA A 274 15.51 -6.59 20.66
N LEU A 275 15.13 -7.80 20.20
CA LEU A 275 14.02 -7.96 19.26
C LEU A 275 12.68 -7.50 19.86
N GLU A 276 12.40 -7.79 21.13
CA GLU A 276 11.18 -7.33 21.82
C GLU A 276 11.12 -5.79 21.90
N LYS A 277 12.25 -5.14 22.20
CA LYS A 277 12.34 -3.67 22.26
C LYS A 277 12.11 -3.03 20.89
N LEU A 278 12.72 -3.60 19.85
CA LEU A 278 12.54 -3.15 18.47
C LEU A 278 11.09 -3.38 17.99
N GLU A 279 10.46 -4.49 18.39
CA GLU A 279 9.04 -4.77 18.11
C GLU A 279 8.11 -3.76 18.77
N HIS A 280 8.40 -3.42 20.02
CA HIS A 280 7.63 -2.42 20.75
C HIS A 280 7.67 -1.06 20.03
N VAL A 281 8.87 -0.57 19.69
CA VAL A 281 9.03 0.69 18.95
C VAL A 281 8.33 0.62 17.59
N GLY A 282 8.53 -0.47 16.84
CA GLY A 282 7.86 -0.66 15.57
C GLY A 282 6.34 -0.60 15.71
N THR A 283 5.78 -1.17 16.78
CA THR A 283 4.33 -1.19 17.05
C THR A 283 3.78 0.20 17.34
N GLU A 284 4.46 0.98 18.17
CA GLU A 284 4.07 2.37 18.42
C GLU A 284 4.20 3.23 17.15
N GLN A 285 5.22 3.00 16.33
CA GLN A 285 5.35 3.67 15.03
C GLN A 285 4.16 3.39 14.11
N ARG A 286 3.75 2.13 13.95
CA ARG A 286 2.57 1.77 13.14
C ARG A 286 1.31 2.43 13.66
N LYS A 287 1.10 2.40 14.97
CA LYS A 287 -0.07 3.00 15.63
C LYS A 287 -0.12 4.52 15.44
N ALA A 288 1.02 5.19 15.59
CA ALA A 288 1.13 6.63 15.38
C ALA A 288 0.88 7.01 13.92
N ALA A 289 1.52 6.31 12.97
CA ALA A 289 1.33 6.56 11.54
C ALA A 289 -0.13 6.36 11.12
N ARG A 290 -0.78 5.27 11.54
CA ARG A 290 -2.20 5.00 11.25
C ARG A 290 -3.13 6.06 11.84
N LYS A 291 -2.88 6.47 13.09
CA LYS A 291 -3.64 7.54 13.73
C LYS A 291 -3.48 8.87 12.98
N ALA A 292 -2.28 9.16 12.49
CA ALA A 292 -1.97 10.36 11.73
C ALA A 292 -2.56 10.35 10.31
N VAL A 293 -2.61 9.22 9.61
CA VAL A 293 -3.23 9.22 8.27
C VAL A 293 -4.76 9.10 8.30
N GLY A 294 -5.32 8.56 9.38
CA GLY A 294 -6.76 8.34 9.50
C GLY A 294 -7.28 7.25 8.55
N THR A 295 -8.61 7.15 8.46
CA THR A 295 -9.29 6.12 7.66
C THR A 295 -9.76 6.61 6.29
N GLY A 296 -9.61 7.90 5.99
CA GLY A 296 -10.08 8.53 4.76
C GLY A 296 -9.79 10.04 4.75
N PRO A 297 -9.91 10.70 3.59
CA PRO A 297 -9.59 12.12 3.44
C PRO A 297 -10.51 13.01 4.28
N GLU A 298 -11.81 12.70 4.40
CA GLU A 298 -12.77 13.46 5.22
C GLU A 298 -12.38 13.39 6.70
N ALA A 299 -12.13 12.17 7.20
CA ALA A 299 -11.74 11.95 8.58
C ALA A 299 -10.43 12.67 8.92
N PHE A 300 -9.46 12.65 8.00
CA PHE A 300 -8.20 13.39 8.13
C PHE A 300 -8.46 14.91 8.17
N LEU A 301 -9.19 15.46 7.20
CA LEU A 301 -9.47 16.89 7.13
C LEU A 301 -10.28 17.39 8.33
N GLU A 302 -11.24 16.61 8.83
CA GLU A 302 -11.96 16.95 10.06
C GLU A 302 -11.06 17.00 11.28
N ARG A 303 -10.11 16.05 11.41
CA ARG A 303 -9.13 16.08 12.49
C ARG A 303 -8.27 17.33 12.42
N MET A 304 -7.79 17.69 11.23
CA MET A 304 -6.98 18.89 11.03
C MET A 304 -7.74 20.16 11.41
N LYS A 305 -9.03 20.28 11.04
CA LYS A 305 -9.87 21.41 11.45
C LYS A 305 -10.02 21.48 12.97
N LYS A 306 -10.25 20.35 13.64
CA LYS A 306 -10.38 20.30 15.11
C LYS A 306 -9.09 20.75 15.80
N GLN A 307 -7.94 20.26 15.34
CA GLN A 307 -6.63 20.67 15.85
C GLN A 307 -6.36 22.16 15.63
N GLU A 308 -6.75 22.73 14.49
CA GLU A 308 -6.62 24.16 14.23
C GLU A 308 -7.48 25.01 15.17
N VAL A 309 -8.74 24.61 15.42
CA VAL A 309 -9.63 25.28 16.39
C VAL A 309 -9.07 25.20 17.82
N GLU A 310 -8.52 24.05 18.21
CA GLU A 310 -7.89 23.88 19.53
C GLU A 310 -6.60 24.69 19.70
N ASN A 311 -5.85 24.92 18.60
CA ASN A 311 -4.64 25.73 18.59
C ASN A 311 -4.92 27.24 18.45
N THR A 312 -6.11 27.63 17.97
CA THR A 312 -6.55 29.04 17.83
C THR A 312 -7.46 29.50 18.98
N ALA A 313 -7.93 28.59 19.84
CA ALA A 313 -8.46 28.94 21.15
C ALA A 313 -7.37 29.68 21.94
N PRO A 314 -7.69 30.77 22.67
CA PRO A 314 -6.68 31.64 23.26
C PRO A 314 -5.87 30.88 24.32
N LYS A 315 -4.70 30.39 23.91
CA LYS A 315 -3.58 30.10 24.78
C LYS A 315 -2.66 31.32 24.69
N ASP A 316 -2.56 32.05 25.80
CA ASP A 316 -1.61 33.15 25.93
C ASP A 316 -0.22 32.70 25.47
N ASN A 317 0.28 33.38 24.44
CA ASN A 317 1.65 33.37 23.90
C ASN A 317 2.21 32.04 23.36
N LEU A 318 2.35 31.95 22.03
CA LEU A 318 3.66 31.91 21.33
C LEU A 318 3.47 31.83 19.80
N LYS A 319 4.30 32.58 19.08
CA LYS A 319 4.38 32.67 17.61
C LYS A 319 4.45 31.30 16.94
N LYS A 320 3.59 31.04 15.95
CA LYS A 320 3.88 30.20 14.78
C LYS A 320 3.22 30.79 13.54
N GLU A 321 4.03 31.30 12.61
CA GLU A 321 3.64 31.65 11.25
C GLU A 321 3.95 30.48 10.28
N SER A 322 3.17 30.42 9.19
CA SER A 322 3.48 29.78 7.89
C SER A 322 2.79 28.46 7.47
N GLN A 323 1.92 27.81 8.26
CA GLN A 323 1.14 26.64 7.79
C GLN A 323 -0.37 26.91 7.59
N SER A 324 -0.89 28.01 8.16
CA SER A 324 -2.33 28.31 8.19
C SER A 324 -2.93 28.66 6.82
N SER A 325 -2.18 29.30 5.91
CA SER A 325 -2.76 29.81 4.65
C SER A 325 -3.08 28.70 3.63
N THR A 326 -2.27 27.65 3.55
CA THR A 326 -2.48 26.50 2.64
C THR A 326 -3.63 25.62 3.12
N LEU A 327 -3.67 25.31 4.42
CA LEU A 327 -4.75 24.53 5.04
C LEU A 327 -6.09 25.27 4.92
N TYR A 328 -6.12 26.59 5.13
CA TYR A 328 -7.32 27.42 4.99
C TYR A 328 -7.88 27.42 3.56
N ASN A 329 -7.03 27.58 2.56
CA ASN A 329 -7.46 27.55 1.14
C ASN A 329 -7.98 26.18 0.73
N MET A 330 -7.40 25.12 1.29
CA MET A 330 -7.76 23.74 0.99
C MET A 330 -9.05 23.29 1.67
N VAL A 331 -9.22 23.61 2.95
CA VAL A 331 -10.47 23.41 3.70
C VAL A 331 -11.63 24.18 3.04
N ARG A 332 -11.35 25.39 2.54
CA ARG A 332 -12.34 26.21 1.81
C ARG A 332 -12.67 25.63 0.43
N ALA A 333 -11.68 25.12 -0.31
CA ALA A 333 -11.91 24.45 -1.59
C ALA A 333 -12.74 23.16 -1.43
N PHE A 334 -12.46 22.36 -0.38
CA PHE A 334 -13.20 21.13 -0.09
C PHE A 334 -14.66 21.41 0.34
N GLY A 335 -14.86 22.44 1.17
CA GLY A 335 -16.21 22.87 1.58
C GLY A 335 -17.06 23.45 0.44
N ILE A 336 -16.43 24.07 -0.57
CA ILE A 336 -17.10 24.59 -1.75
C ILE A 336 -17.37 23.48 -2.78
N GLY A 337 -16.46 22.51 -2.93
CA GLY A 337 -16.60 21.38 -3.86
C GLY A 337 -17.84 20.53 -3.58
N ILE A 338 -18.05 20.13 -2.32
CA ILE A 338 -19.22 19.32 -1.93
C ILE A 338 -20.53 20.14 -2.01
N GLY A 339 -20.46 21.45 -1.77
CA GLY A 339 -21.62 22.35 -1.85
C GLY A 339 -22.17 22.51 -3.28
N VAL A 340 -21.35 22.34 -4.32
CA VAL A 340 -21.80 22.46 -5.71
C VAL A 340 -22.33 21.13 -6.24
N THR A 341 -21.75 19.99 -5.85
CA THR A 341 -22.25 18.67 -6.29
C THR A 341 -23.58 18.30 -5.61
N ALA A 342 -23.79 18.68 -4.35
CA ALA A 342 -25.05 18.43 -3.64
C ALA A 342 -26.23 19.29 -4.15
N VAL A 343 -25.97 20.47 -4.73
CA VAL A 343 -27.04 21.36 -5.23
C VAL A 343 -27.47 21.02 -6.65
N LEU A 344 -26.61 20.40 -7.47
CA LEU A 344 -26.98 19.98 -8.83
C LEU A 344 -27.83 18.68 -8.87
N ALA A 345 -27.80 17.86 -7.82
CA ALA A 345 -28.63 16.65 -7.72
C ALA A 345 -30.10 16.92 -7.30
N ILE A 346 -30.42 18.11 -6.78
CA ILE A 346 -31.78 18.46 -6.31
C ILE A 346 -32.59 19.25 -7.37
N GLY A 347 -31.95 19.67 -8.46
CA GLY A 347 -32.58 20.50 -9.51
C GLY A 347 -33.28 19.75 -10.66
N TYR A 348 -33.24 18.41 -10.73
CA TYR A 348 -33.72 17.66 -11.91
C TYR A 348 -34.99 16.81 -11.69
N LEU A 349 -35.70 16.98 -10.57
CA LEU A 349 -36.92 16.20 -10.25
C LEU A 349 -38.22 17.02 -10.18
N ALA A 350 -38.32 18.14 -10.90
CA ALA A 350 -39.54 18.94 -10.89
C ALA A 350 -39.94 19.54 -12.26
N THR A 351 -40.17 18.70 -13.27
CA THR A 351 -41.13 19.02 -14.35
C THR A 351 -41.66 17.74 -15.01
N ARG A 352 -42.79 17.21 -14.52
CA ARG A 352 -43.68 16.35 -15.32
C ARG A 352 -44.75 17.24 -15.94
N PRO A 353 -44.89 17.32 -17.28
CA PRO A 353 -46.12 17.82 -17.86
C PRO A 353 -47.17 16.70 -17.81
N SER A 354 -48.25 16.97 -17.08
CA SER A 354 -49.54 16.33 -17.29
C SER A 354 -50.04 16.69 -18.69
N ASN A 355 -50.40 15.70 -19.49
CA ASN A 355 -51.30 15.91 -20.63
C ASN A 355 -52.32 14.77 -20.66
N ASN A 356 -53.55 15.15 -20.31
CA ASN A 356 -54.78 14.48 -20.72
C ASN A 356 -55.08 14.87 -22.17
N ASN A 357 -55.16 13.86 -23.05
CA ASN A 357 -56.29 13.58 -23.96
C ASN A 357 -55.91 12.48 -24.95
#